data_AF-X0PFG0-F1
#
_entry.id   AF-X0PFG0-F1
#
_cell.length_a   1.000
_cell.length_b   1.000
_cell.length_c   1.000
_cell.angle_alpha   90.00
_cell.angle_beta   90.00
_cell.angle_gamma   90.00
#
_symmetry.space_group_name_H-M   'P 1'
#
loop_
_entity.id
_entity.type
_entity.pdbx_description
1 polymer ?
#
loop_
_entity_poly.entity_id
_entity_poly.type
_entity_poly.pdbx_seq_one_letter_code
_entity_poly.pdbx_strand_id
1 'polypeptide(L)'
;MARKSKKKEIKEIIIDMNEFIVTYAATLLDPSQNLSQLIYETAKDDLTKMDDLFKDNGFGRKNKFVNIGEGFLRDWQGLDEAEAKQQADQLAKEAIDYLGKNADFFETWRTD
;
A
#
# COMPACT_ATOMS: atom_id res chain seq x y z
N MET A 1 -9.74 -23.58 11.36
CA MET A 1 -10.49 -22.39 10.87
C MET A 1 -9.69 -21.09 10.97
N ALA A 2 -8.86 -20.88 12.01
CA ALA A 2 -8.05 -19.66 12.20
C ALA A 2 -7.15 -19.22 11.02
N ARG A 3 -6.50 -20.17 10.30
CA ARG A 3 -5.60 -19.83 9.17
C ARG A 3 -6.31 -19.22 7.96
N LYS A 4 -7.57 -19.58 7.71
CA LYS A 4 -8.35 -19.03 6.58
C LYS A 4 -8.77 -17.59 6.86
N SER A 5 -9.18 -17.29 8.09
CA SER A 5 -9.49 -15.93 8.52
C SER A 5 -8.25 -15.04 8.46
N LYS A 6 -7.09 -15.47 9.00
CA LYS A 6 -5.82 -14.72 8.89
C LYS A 6 -5.47 -14.29 7.46
N LYS A 7 -5.56 -15.21 6.50
CA LYS A 7 -5.26 -14.89 5.08
C LYS A 7 -6.28 -13.93 4.46
N LYS A 8 -7.52 -13.95 4.93
CA LYS A 8 -8.57 -13.03 4.48
C LYS A 8 -8.28 -11.61 4.97
N GLU A 9 -8.05 -11.44 6.27
CA GLU A 9 -7.74 -10.14 6.88
C GLU A 9 -6.48 -9.50 6.26
N ILE A 10 -5.40 -10.29 6.08
CA ILE A 10 -4.17 -9.80 5.43
C ILE A 10 -4.42 -9.37 3.98
N LYS A 11 -5.29 -10.08 3.26
CA LYS A 11 -5.63 -9.69 1.89
C LYS A 11 -6.48 -8.42 1.87
N GLU A 12 -7.41 -8.27 2.81
CA GLU A 12 -8.26 -7.09 2.93
C GLU A 12 -7.42 -5.85 3.23
N ILE A 13 -6.50 -5.91 4.20
CA ILE A 13 -5.62 -4.75 4.46
C ILE A 13 -4.69 -4.43 3.28
N ILE A 14 -4.22 -5.43 2.53
CA ILE A 14 -3.43 -5.18 1.31
C ILE A 14 -4.25 -4.43 0.25
N ILE A 15 -5.54 -4.76 0.10
CA ILE A 15 -6.44 -4.06 -0.80
C ILE A 15 -6.61 -2.62 -0.32
N ASP A 16 -6.88 -2.41 0.97
CA ASP A 16 -7.05 -1.07 1.54
C ASP A 16 -5.79 -0.23 1.36
N MET A 17 -4.60 -0.78 1.66
CA MET A 17 -3.32 -0.09 1.45
C MET A 17 -3.16 0.38 -0.01
N ASN A 18 -3.46 -0.50 -0.97
CA ASN A 18 -3.34 -0.18 -2.38
C ASN A 18 -4.42 0.82 -2.86
N GLU A 19 -5.65 0.72 -2.37
CA GLU A 19 -6.69 1.71 -2.62
C GLU A 19 -6.25 3.10 -2.15
N PHE A 20 -5.79 3.22 -0.90
CA PHE A 20 -5.39 4.49 -0.34
C PHE A 20 -4.24 5.14 -1.10
N ILE A 21 -3.22 4.37 -1.52
CA ILE A 21 -2.08 4.93 -2.24
C ILE A 21 -2.42 5.30 -3.69
N VAL A 22 -3.28 4.53 -4.37
CA VAL A 22 -3.75 4.83 -5.73
C VAL A 22 -4.66 6.07 -5.72
N THR A 23 -5.60 6.15 -4.78
CA THR A 23 -6.45 7.33 -4.60
C THR A 23 -5.62 8.55 -4.23
N TYR A 24 -4.61 8.40 -3.36
CA TYR A 24 -3.70 9.50 -3.05
C TYR A 24 -2.90 9.95 -4.28
N ALA A 25 -2.37 9.01 -5.08
CA ALA A 25 -1.67 9.33 -6.31
C ALA A 25 -2.57 10.08 -7.30
N ALA A 26 -3.86 9.75 -7.38
CA ALA A 26 -4.82 10.45 -8.23
C ALA A 26 -4.99 11.93 -7.84
N THR A 27 -4.76 12.30 -6.58
CA THR A 27 -4.78 13.71 -6.14
C THR A 27 -3.53 14.50 -6.53
N LEU A 28 -2.45 13.84 -6.94
CA LEU A 28 -1.13 14.45 -7.18
C LEU A 28 -0.64 14.34 -8.62
N LEU A 29 -0.95 13.23 -9.29
CA LEU A 29 -0.36 12.84 -10.57
C LEU A 29 -1.35 13.02 -11.72
N ASP A 30 -0.84 12.89 -12.95
CA ASP A 30 -1.65 13.02 -14.16
C ASP A 30 -2.67 11.86 -14.27
N PRO A 31 -3.98 12.14 -14.29
CA PRO A 31 -5.03 11.12 -14.33
C PRO A 31 -5.12 10.37 -15.67
N SER A 32 -4.36 10.79 -16.70
CA SER A 32 -4.28 10.06 -17.98
C SER A 32 -3.35 8.84 -17.92
N GLN A 33 -2.52 8.72 -16.88
CA GLN A 33 -1.63 7.58 -16.67
C GLN A 33 -2.35 6.47 -15.91
N ASN A 34 -1.93 5.22 -16.12
CA ASN A 34 -2.31 4.12 -15.23
C ASN A 34 -1.49 4.26 -13.94
N LEU A 35 -2.11 4.86 -12.92
CA LEU A 35 -1.45 5.20 -11.66
C LEU A 35 -1.08 3.95 -10.87
N SER A 36 -1.92 2.92 -10.95
CA SER A 36 -1.65 1.63 -10.31
C SER A 36 -0.37 0.99 -10.82
N GLN A 37 -0.19 0.95 -12.15
CA GLN A 37 1.03 0.45 -12.79
C GLN A 37 2.23 1.34 -12.47
N LEU A 38 2.05 2.67 -12.50
CA LEU A 38 3.11 3.62 -12.21
C LEU A 38 3.69 3.46 -10.80
N ILE A 39 2.81 3.34 -9.79
CA ILE A 39 3.20 3.10 -8.40
C ILE A 39 3.94 1.76 -8.28
N TYR A 40 3.42 0.69 -8.89
CA TYR A 40 4.08 -0.61 -8.89
C TYR A 40 5.48 -0.54 -9.48
N GLU A 41 5.65 -0.02 -10.71
CA GLU A 41 6.95 0.06 -11.37
C GLU A 41 7.95 0.92 -10.58
N THR A 42 7.46 1.95 -9.91
CA THR A 42 8.27 2.82 -9.05
C THR A 42 8.74 2.07 -7.80
N ALA A 43 7.86 1.32 -7.15
CA ALA A 43 8.03 0.83 -5.79
C ALA A 43 8.46 -0.65 -5.68
N LYS A 44 8.36 -1.44 -6.77
CA LYS A 44 8.58 -2.91 -6.76
C LYS A 44 9.93 -3.35 -6.18
N ASP A 45 10.98 -2.57 -6.46
CA ASP A 45 12.34 -2.87 -5.98
C ASP A 45 12.67 -2.10 -4.71
N ASP A 46 12.09 -0.89 -4.56
CA ASP A 46 12.38 0.03 -3.47
C ASP A 46 11.19 0.96 -3.21
N LEU A 47 10.51 0.75 -2.08
CA LEU A 47 9.37 1.57 -1.65
C LEU A 47 9.74 3.05 -1.48
N THR A 48 11.01 3.38 -1.22
CA THR A 48 11.43 4.76 -1.02
C THR A 48 11.36 5.61 -2.27
N LYS A 49 11.36 5.00 -3.46
CA LYS A 49 11.17 5.71 -4.75
C LYS A 49 9.80 6.34 -4.90
N MET A 50 8.80 5.92 -4.11
CA MET A 50 7.51 6.62 -4.05
C MET A 50 7.67 8.07 -3.55
N ASP A 51 8.69 8.35 -2.74
CA ASP A 51 8.96 9.71 -2.25
C ASP A 51 9.33 10.64 -3.43
N ASP A 52 10.08 10.13 -4.42
CA ASP A 52 10.44 10.86 -5.64
C ASP A 52 9.26 11.01 -6.60
N LEU A 53 8.39 10.00 -6.67
CA LEU A 53 7.18 10.01 -7.49
C LEU A 53 6.19 11.08 -7.01
N PHE A 54 5.90 11.11 -5.70
CA PHE A 54 4.91 12.02 -5.13
C PHE A 54 5.49 13.40 -4.79
N LYS A 55 6.82 13.51 -4.65
CA LYS A 55 7.52 14.75 -4.27
C LYS A 55 6.97 15.38 -2.99
N ASP A 56 6.56 14.53 -2.05
CA ASP A 56 5.82 14.91 -0.84
C ASP A 56 6.64 14.65 0.44
N ASN A 57 7.97 14.56 0.32
CA ASN A 57 8.90 14.19 1.39
C ASN A 57 8.57 12.83 2.05
N GLY A 58 7.99 11.92 1.27
CA GLY A 58 7.64 10.55 1.67
C GLY A 58 6.37 10.45 2.50
N PHE A 59 5.51 11.47 2.44
CA PHE A 59 4.22 11.47 3.11
C PHE A 59 3.31 10.35 2.58
N GLY A 60 3.24 10.14 1.27
CA GLY A 60 2.42 9.12 0.62
C GLY A 60 2.86 7.72 1.03
N ARG A 61 4.15 7.39 0.89
CA ARG A 61 4.70 6.11 1.35
C ARG A 61 4.42 5.87 2.83
N LYS A 62 4.67 6.85 3.70
CA LYS A 62 4.55 6.65 5.16
C LYS A 62 3.09 6.65 5.60
N ASN A 63 2.37 7.75 5.37
CA ASN A 63 1.06 7.99 5.98
C ASN A 63 -0.11 7.43 5.17
N LYS A 64 0.05 7.25 3.85
CA LYS A 64 -1.00 6.74 2.96
C LYS A 64 -0.79 5.29 2.56
N PHE A 65 0.27 4.65 3.05
CA PHE A 65 0.57 3.26 2.72
C PHE A 65 1.09 2.48 3.94
N VAL A 66 2.33 2.71 4.39
CA VAL A 66 2.94 1.89 5.46
C VAL A 66 2.19 1.97 6.79
N ASN A 67 1.75 3.16 7.21
CA ASN A 67 1.04 3.36 8.48
C ASN A 67 -0.32 2.63 8.53
N ILE A 68 -0.96 2.40 7.37
CA ILE A 68 -2.21 1.65 7.29
C ILE A 68 -1.95 0.18 7.69
N GLY A 69 -0.91 -0.42 7.12
CA GLY A 69 -0.47 -1.75 7.47
C GLY A 69 0.01 -1.86 8.93
N GLU A 70 0.77 -0.87 9.40
CA GLU A 70 1.23 -0.84 10.80
C GLU A 70 0.06 -0.79 11.78
N GLY A 71 -0.92 0.10 11.57
CA GLY A 71 -2.11 0.21 12.42
C GLY A 71 -2.88 -1.10 12.49
N PHE A 72 -3.13 -1.73 11.34
CA PHE A 72 -3.75 -3.05 11.28
C PHE A 72 -2.95 -4.10 12.07
N LEU A 73 -1.63 -4.17 11.90
CA LEU A 73 -0.80 -5.16 12.58
C LEU A 73 -0.81 -5.00 14.09
N ARG A 74 -0.81 -3.75 14.58
CA ARG A 74 -0.93 -3.43 16.01
C ARG A 74 -2.27 -3.87 16.57
N ASP A 75 -3.36 -3.53 15.88
CA ASP A 75 -4.71 -3.86 16.35
C ASP A 75 -4.99 -5.37 16.26
N TRP A 76 -4.52 -6.02 15.18
CA TRP A 76 -4.84 -7.40 14.87
C TRP A 76 -3.96 -8.42 15.62
N GLN A 77 -2.68 -8.09 15.85
CA GLN A 77 -1.72 -8.99 16.52
C GLN A 77 -1.31 -8.51 17.92
N GLY A 78 -1.66 -7.27 18.32
CA GLY A 78 -1.22 -6.70 19.60
C GLY A 78 0.28 -6.41 19.66
N LEU A 79 0.92 -6.16 18.51
CA LEU A 79 2.36 -5.89 18.42
C LEU A 79 2.71 -4.55 19.05
N ASP A 80 3.93 -4.47 19.57
CA ASP A 80 4.54 -3.19 19.90
C ASP A 80 4.94 -2.41 18.64
N GLU A 81 5.35 -1.14 18.81
CA GLU A 81 5.69 -0.26 17.71
C GLU A 81 6.87 -0.77 16.86
N ALA A 82 7.89 -1.37 17.50
CA ALA A 82 9.08 -1.83 16.80
C ALA A 82 8.77 -3.07 15.95
N GLU A 83 8.03 -4.03 16.51
CA GLU A 83 7.60 -5.24 15.83
C GLU A 83 6.61 -4.92 14.70
N ALA A 84 5.65 -4.02 14.95
CA ALA A 84 4.68 -3.60 13.95
C ALA A 84 5.35 -2.94 12.76
N LYS A 85 6.32 -2.06 12.98
CA LYS A 85 7.05 -1.38 11.92
C LYS A 85 7.81 -2.35 11.01
N GLN A 86 8.51 -3.33 11.60
CA GLN A 86 9.24 -4.34 10.82
C GLN A 86 8.28 -5.19 9.97
N GLN A 87 7.12 -5.57 10.53
CA GLN A 87 6.12 -6.33 9.79
C GLN A 87 5.37 -5.47 8.75
N ALA A 88 5.19 -4.18 9.01
CA ALA A 88 4.55 -3.25 8.08
C ALA A 88 5.40 -3.07 6.81
N ASP A 89 6.73 -3.01 6.91
CA ASP A 89 7.61 -2.97 5.75
C ASP A 89 7.45 -4.20 4.85
N GLN A 90 7.31 -5.39 5.46
CA GLN A 90 7.06 -6.63 4.73
C GLN A 90 5.66 -6.64 4.09
N LEU A 91 4.65 -6.21 4.83
CA LEU A 91 3.27 -6.09 4.34
C LEU A 91 3.16 -5.08 3.18
N ALA A 92 3.91 -3.97 3.25
CA ALA A 92 3.96 -2.97 2.20
C ALA A 92 4.57 -3.53 0.90
N LYS A 93 5.61 -4.37 0.99
CA LYS A 93 6.14 -5.09 -0.19
C LYS A 93 5.11 -6.05 -0.77
N GLU A 94 4.43 -6.82 0.08
CA GLU A 94 3.35 -7.72 -0.36
C GLU A 94 2.20 -6.95 -1.02
N ALA A 95 1.88 -5.76 -0.52
CA ALA A 95 0.87 -4.89 -1.09
C ALA A 95 1.28 -4.38 -2.48
N ILE A 96 2.52 -3.90 -2.68
CA ILE A 96 3.03 -3.50 -4.01
C ILE A 96 3.05 -4.68 -4.98
N ASP A 97 3.48 -5.87 -4.56
CA ASP A 97 3.44 -7.06 -5.40
C ASP A 97 2.01 -7.44 -5.79
N TYR A 98 1.05 -7.27 -4.87
CA TYR A 98 -0.36 -7.48 -5.15
C TYR A 98 -0.91 -6.40 -6.09
N LEU A 99 -0.48 -5.15 -5.96
CA LEU A 99 -0.84 -4.04 -6.84
C LEU A 99 -0.43 -4.36 -8.28
N GLY A 100 0.83 -4.75 -8.52
CA GLY A 100 1.32 -5.07 -9.86
C GLY A 100 0.57 -6.23 -10.52
N LYS A 101 0.17 -7.25 -9.75
CA LYS A 101 -0.63 -8.39 -10.26
C LYS A 101 -2.08 -8.03 -10.56
N ASN A 102 -2.57 -6.92 -10.01
CA ASN A 102 -3.97 -6.51 -10.08
C ASN A 102 -4.10 -5.02 -10.49
N ALA A 103 -3.16 -4.48 -11.26
CA ALA A 103 -3.09 -3.04 -11.53
C ALA A 103 -4.39 -2.51 -12.15
N ASP A 104 -4.96 -3.24 -13.12
CA ASP A 104 -6.23 -2.89 -13.76
C ASP A 104 -7.41 -2.85 -12.77
N PHE A 105 -7.41 -3.70 -11.74
CA PHE A 105 -8.45 -3.70 -10.71
C PHE A 105 -8.38 -2.41 -9.89
N PHE A 106 -7.20 -2.03 -9.41
CA PHE A 106 -7.02 -0.82 -8.61
C PHE A 106 -7.15 0.47 -9.43
N GLU A 107 -6.87 0.43 -10.73
CA GLU A 107 -7.04 1.57 -11.61
C GLU A 107 -8.51 2.01 -11.73
N THR A 108 -9.45 1.10 -11.52
CA THR A 108 -10.89 1.43 -11.48
C THR A 108 -11.32 2.14 -10.20
N TRP A 109 -10.47 2.15 -9.16
CA TRP A 109 -10.76 2.73 -7.85
C TRP A 109 -10.26 4.16 -7.71
N ARG A 110 -9.76 4.76 -8.80
CA ARG A 110 -9.54 6.21 -8.83
C ARG A 110 -10.88 6.88 -8.54
N THR A 111 -11.04 7.45 -7.37
CA THR A 111 -12.17 8.33 -7.09
C THR A 111 -11.75 9.74 -7.51
N ASP A 112 -12.44 10.28 -8.51
CA ASP A 112 -12.36 11.70 -8.94
C ASP A 112 -12.56 12.69 -7.78
#